data_AF-A0A6A5S324-F1
#
_entry.id   AF-A0A6A5S324-F1
#
_cell.length_a   1.000
_cell.length_b   1.000
_cell.length_c   1.000
_cell.angle_alpha   90.00
_cell.angle_beta   90.00
_cell.angle_gamma   90.00
#
_symmetry.space_group_name_H-M   'P 1'
#
loop_
_entity.id
_entity.type
_entity.pdbx_description
1 polymer ?
#
loop_
_entity_poly.entity_id
_entity_poly.type
_entity_poly.pdbx_seq_one_letter_code
_entity_poly.pdbx_strand_id
1 'polypeptide(L)'
;MPRQRAAVDCLVCSGASSLDRNNNTTQACAKGNFAKYHCLDNAKLSTWLSMCLHECQAKANQADGCAPDDFACHYVNYHVYSGLIEHCAFPTALGGHGICTIAELSQARPVINDLCNFFNATLYADYLICPQKLSAKKTYGIILDEEIVASS
;
A
#
# COMPACT_ATOMS: atom_id res chain seq x y z
N MET A 1 9.36 8.04 31.97
CA MET A 1 10.36 7.15 31.36
C MET A 1 10.17 7.12 29.84
N PRO A 2 10.96 7.86 29.03
CA PRO A 2 10.67 8.04 27.60
C PRO A 2 11.78 7.50 26.69
N ARG A 3 12.28 6.27 26.93
CA ARG A 3 13.41 5.70 26.15
C ARG A 3 13.09 4.49 25.26
N GLN A 4 11.83 4.07 25.15
CA GLN A 4 11.46 2.88 24.34
C GLN A 4 10.74 3.18 23.02
N ARG A 5 10.36 4.43 22.73
CA ARG A 5 9.64 4.77 21.48
C ARG A 5 10.52 5.01 20.26
N ALA A 6 11.84 5.12 20.43
CA ALA A 6 12.79 5.33 19.34
C ALA A 6 13.45 4.03 18.83
N ALA A 7 13.12 2.87 19.41
CA ALA A 7 13.74 1.58 19.07
C ALA A 7 12.86 0.70 18.17
N VAL A 8 11.72 1.20 17.70
CA VAL A 8 10.91 0.58 16.64
C VAL A 8 11.14 1.31 15.32
N ASP A 9 12.36 1.79 15.12
CA ASP A 9 12.86 2.08 13.77
C ASP A 9 13.02 0.70 13.11
N CYS A 10 12.05 0.38 12.26
CA CYS A 10 11.86 -0.86 11.50
C CYS A 10 13.05 -1.83 11.55
N LEU A 11 12.86 -2.99 12.20
CA LEU A 11 13.82 -4.12 12.17
C LEU A 11 14.18 -4.54 10.73
N VAL A 12 13.34 -4.18 9.76
CA VAL A 12 13.52 -4.34 8.31
C VAL A 12 14.63 -3.45 7.73
N CYS A 13 14.93 -2.28 8.32
CA CYS A 13 15.96 -1.35 7.82
C CYS A 13 17.39 -1.77 8.21
N SER A 14 17.56 -2.79 9.06
CA SER A 14 18.86 -3.23 9.59
C SER A 14 19.60 -4.26 8.72
N GLY A 15 19.01 -4.73 7.60
CA GLY A 15 19.51 -5.88 6.84
C GLY A 15 19.61 -5.71 5.31
N ALA A 16 19.49 -4.50 4.76
CA ALA A 16 19.43 -4.32 3.30
C ALA A 16 20.81 -4.08 2.67
N SER A 17 21.44 -5.15 2.16
CA SER A 17 22.56 -5.09 1.22
C SER A 17 22.18 -5.73 -0.13
N SER A 18 21.60 -4.96 -1.05
CA SER A 18 21.74 -5.14 -2.52
C SER A 18 21.00 -4.02 -3.27
N LEU A 19 21.69 -3.42 -4.23
CA LEU A 19 21.64 -2.01 -4.66
C LEU A 19 20.37 -1.44 -5.34
N ASP A 20 19.26 -2.17 -5.49
CA ASP A 20 18.00 -1.61 -6.06
C ASP A 20 16.85 -1.47 -5.03
N ARG A 21 17.04 -1.98 -3.81
CA ARG A 21 16.09 -1.87 -2.71
C ARG A 21 16.26 -0.57 -1.90
N ASN A 22 17.21 0.27 -2.29
CA ASN A 22 17.79 1.30 -1.42
C ASN A 22 16.92 2.57 -1.30
N ASN A 23 16.29 2.99 -2.40
CA ASN A 23 15.48 4.22 -2.41
C ASN A 23 14.12 4.01 -1.75
N ASN A 24 13.53 2.82 -1.94
CA ASN A 24 12.21 2.48 -1.42
C ASN A 24 12.23 2.26 0.11
N THR A 25 13.26 1.55 0.61
CA THR A 25 13.46 1.38 2.06
C THR A 25 13.76 2.72 2.75
N THR A 26 14.48 3.65 2.10
CA THR A 26 14.78 4.97 2.69
C THR A 26 13.53 5.81 2.95
N GLN A 27 12.53 5.79 2.04
CA GLN A 27 11.26 6.48 2.29
C GLN A 27 10.40 5.79 3.34
N ALA A 28 10.32 4.46 3.33
CA ALA A 28 9.56 3.74 4.35
C ALA A 28 10.11 3.99 5.77
N CYS A 29 11.43 4.05 5.90
CA CYS A 29 12.13 4.36 7.15
C CYS A 29 12.25 5.89 7.41
N ALA A 30 11.64 6.75 6.60
CA ALA A 30 11.67 8.19 6.84
C ALA A 30 10.96 8.53 8.16
N LYS A 31 11.52 9.50 8.89
CA LYS A 31 11.04 9.87 10.22
C LYS A 31 9.54 10.21 10.18
N GLY A 32 8.75 9.47 10.95
CA GLY A 32 7.31 9.69 11.10
C GLY A 32 6.42 8.86 10.16
N ASN A 33 6.98 8.20 9.14
CA ASN A 33 6.19 7.36 8.23
C ASN A 33 5.60 6.14 8.93
N PHE A 34 6.36 5.45 9.77
CA PHE A 34 5.81 4.37 10.59
C PHE A 34 4.62 4.87 11.43
N ALA A 35 4.76 5.97 12.17
CA ALA A 35 3.65 6.52 12.95
C ALA A 35 2.44 6.98 12.10
N LYS A 36 2.67 7.34 10.83
CA LYS A 36 1.63 7.77 9.89
C LYS A 36 0.83 6.60 9.32
N TYR A 37 1.50 5.49 9.03
CA TYR A 37 0.94 4.36 8.28
C TYR A 37 0.66 3.11 9.13
N HIS A 38 1.25 3.03 10.33
CA HIS A 38 1.03 1.93 11.26
C HIS A 38 -0.44 1.74 11.60
N CYS A 39 -0.92 0.51 11.39
CA CYS A 39 -2.33 0.14 11.54
C CYS A 39 -3.27 1.03 10.71
N LEU A 40 -2.86 1.47 9.52
CA LEU A 40 -3.75 2.19 8.60
C LEU A 40 -4.97 1.33 8.26
N ASP A 41 -6.14 1.97 8.18
CA ASP A 41 -7.39 1.38 7.72
C ASP A 41 -8.02 2.22 6.60
N ASN A 42 -9.08 1.69 6.00
CA ASN A 42 -9.82 2.38 4.93
C ASN A 42 -10.42 3.70 5.37
N ALA A 43 -10.92 3.78 6.61
CA ALA A 43 -11.53 4.99 7.13
C ALA A 43 -10.50 6.13 7.18
N LYS A 44 -9.29 5.83 7.65
CA LYS A 44 -8.18 6.78 7.71
C LYS A 44 -7.68 7.14 6.33
N LEU A 45 -7.44 6.18 5.45
CA LEU A 45 -6.96 6.45 4.08
C LEU A 45 -7.94 7.33 3.32
N SER A 46 -9.25 7.08 3.45
CA SER A 46 -10.27 7.90 2.79
C SER A 46 -10.19 9.38 3.17
N THR A 47 -9.76 9.71 4.40
CA THR A 47 -9.57 11.12 4.80
C THR A 47 -8.43 11.84 4.05
N TRP A 48 -7.58 11.11 3.33
CA TRP A 48 -6.45 11.65 2.56
C TRP A 48 -6.74 11.76 1.07
N LEU A 49 -7.88 11.25 0.62
CA LEU A 49 -8.25 11.15 -0.80
C LEU A 49 -9.51 11.99 -1.08
N SER A 50 -9.65 12.42 -2.34
CA SER A 50 -10.91 13.04 -2.79
C SER A 50 -12.08 12.07 -2.61
N MET A 51 -13.25 12.62 -2.31
CA MET A 51 -14.50 11.87 -2.21
C MET A 51 -14.79 11.04 -3.47
N CYS A 52 -14.33 11.48 -4.65
CA CYS A 52 -14.52 10.73 -5.90
C CYS A 52 -13.90 9.31 -5.84
N LEU A 53 -12.87 9.10 -5.01
CA LEU A 53 -12.17 7.82 -4.89
C LEU A 53 -12.71 6.90 -3.81
N HIS A 54 -13.51 7.40 -2.85
CA HIS A 54 -13.87 6.64 -1.64
C HIS A 54 -14.61 5.35 -1.97
N GLU A 55 -15.65 5.41 -2.80
CA GLU A 55 -16.42 4.23 -3.18
C GLU A 55 -15.60 3.27 -4.04
N CYS A 56 -14.81 3.80 -4.98
CA CYS A 56 -13.98 2.98 -5.85
C CYS A 56 -12.90 2.22 -5.09
N GLN A 57 -12.23 2.88 -4.14
CA GLN A 57 -11.27 2.25 -3.24
C GLN A 57 -11.95 1.15 -2.42
N ALA A 58 -13.09 1.46 -1.79
CA ALA A 58 -13.79 0.48 -0.96
C ALA A 58 -14.20 -0.77 -1.76
N LYS A 59 -14.71 -0.59 -2.98
CA LYS A 59 -15.06 -1.71 -3.88
C LYS A 59 -13.83 -2.49 -4.33
N ALA A 60 -12.75 -1.81 -4.72
CA ALA A 60 -11.52 -2.47 -5.14
C ALA A 60 -10.92 -3.31 -3.99
N ASN A 61 -10.87 -2.76 -2.77
CA ASN A 61 -10.40 -3.46 -1.57
C ASN A 61 -11.25 -4.68 -1.20
N GLN A 62 -12.52 -4.73 -1.60
CA GLN A 62 -13.40 -5.88 -1.40
C GLN A 62 -13.29 -6.93 -2.51
N ALA A 63 -12.88 -6.52 -3.72
CA ALA A 63 -12.97 -7.34 -4.92
C ALA A 63 -11.64 -7.98 -5.34
N ASP A 64 -10.50 -7.48 -4.87
CA ASP A 64 -9.19 -7.97 -5.28
C ASP A 64 -8.78 -9.29 -4.58
N GLY A 65 -9.56 -9.75 -3.61
CA GLY A 65 -9.34 -10.99 -2.85
C GLY A 65 -8.37 -10.85 -1.67
N CYS A 66 -7.92 -9.64 -1.36
CA CYS A 66 -7.25 -9.32 -0.10
C CYS A 66 -8.28 -8.99 1.00
N ALA A 67 -7.84 -8.90 2.26
CA ALA A 67 -8.69 -8.40 3.33
C ALA A 67 -8.79 -6.86 3.19
N PRO A 68 -9.95 -6.23 3.45
CA PRO A 68 -10.17 -4.85 3.02
C PRO A 68 -9.17 -3.80 3.54
N ASP A 69 -8.63 -3.98 4.75
CA ASP A 69 -7.64 -3.07 5.36
C ASP A 69 -6.20 -3.61 5.24
N ASP A 70 -5.97 -4.66 4.45
CA ASP A 70 -4.65 -5.23 4.19
C ASP A 70 -4.00 -4.56 2.97
N PHE A 71 -3.51 -3.35 3.18
CA PHE A 71 -2.80 -2.56 2.18
C PHE A 71 -1.53 -3.24 1.68
N ALA A 72 -0.81 -3.99 2.52
CA ALA A 72 0.34 -4.77 2.06
C ALA A 72 -0.06 -5.78 0.97
N CYS A 73 -1.17 -6.48 1.17
CA CYS A 73 -1.73 -7.37 0.14
C CYS A 73 -2.19 -6.61 -1.09
N HIS A 74 -2.96 -5.52 -0.93
CA HIS A 74 -3.45 -4.72 -2.07
C HIS A 74 -2.32 -4.20 -2.96
N TYR A 75 -1.20 -3.77 -2.36
CA TYR A 75 -0.05 -3.24 -3.10
C TYR A 75 0.78 -4.33 -3.79
N VAL A 76 0.95 -5.49 -3.17
CA VAL A 76 1.56 -6.65 -3.83
C VAL A 76 0.66 -7.18 -4.94
N ASN A 77 -0.67 -7.15 -4.74
CA ASN A 77 -1.68 -7.57 -5.71
C ASN A 77 -2.04 -6.47 -6.73
N TYR A 78 -1.11 -5.54 -7.00
CA TYR A 78 -1.36 -4.34 -7.80
C TYR A 78 -1.94 -4.64 -9.19
N HIS A 79 -1.52 -5.73 -9.84
CA HIS A 79 -2.03 -6.11 -11.16
C HIS A 79 -3.55 -6.36 -11.17
N VAL A 80 -4.09 -6.94 -10.09
CA VAL A 80 -5.55 -7.12 -9.94
C VAL A 80 -6.18 -5.83 -9.45
N TYR A 81 -5.56 -5.19 -8.45
CA TYR A 81 -6.09 -4.01 -7.80
C TYR A 81 -6.26 -2.81 -8.76
N SER A 82 -5.24 -2.52 -9.57
CA SER A 82 -5.24 -1.44 -10.56
C SER A 82 -6.40 -1.57 -11.54
N GLY A 83 -6.62 -2.76 -12.10
CA GLY A 83 -7.74 -3.01 -13.00
C GLY A 83 -9.11 -2.70 -12.38
N LEU A 84 -9.28 -2.91 -11.08
CA LEU A 84 -10.52 -2.62 -10.36
C LEU A 84 -10.69 -1.12 -10.10
N ILE A 85 -9.68 -0.48 -9.51
CA ILE A 85 -9.79 0.93 -9.10
C ILE A 85 -9.75 1.87 -10.30
N GLU A 86 -8.91 1.60 -11.30
CA GLU A 86 -8.79 2.46 -12.49
C GLU A 86 -10.08 2.39 -13.32
N HIS A 87 -10.64 1.19 -13.50
CA HIS A 87 -11.93 1.05 -14.18
C HIS A 87 -13.05 1.83 -13.47
N CYS A 88 -13.08 1.82 -12.14
CA CYS A 88 -14.09 2.53 -11.36
C CYS A 88 -13.87 4.05 -11.31
N ALA A 89 -12.63 4.50 -11.12
CA ALA A 89 -12.33 5.90 -10.81
C ALA A 89 -12.03 6.73 -12.06
N PHE A 90 -11.31 6.17 -13.02
CA PHE A 90 -10.78 6.96 -14.13
C PHE A 90 -11.88 7.33 -15.12
N PRO A 91 -11.85 8.55 -15.68
CA PRO A 91 -12.78 8.95 -16.71
C PRO A 91 -12.52 8.17 -18.01
N THR A 92 -13.50 8.16 -18.91
CA THR A 92 -13.42 7.45 -20.21
C THR A 92 -12.20 7.86 -21.04
N ALA A 93 -11.77 9.12 -20.95
CA ALA A 93 -10.56 9.60 -21.63
C ALA A 93 -9.27 8.88 -21.18
N LEU A 94 -9.27 8.24 -20.01
CA LEU A 94 -8.18 7.44 -19.44
C LEU A 94 -8.51 5.94 -19.43
N GLY A 95 -9.55 5.50 -20.13
CA GLY A 95 -9.93 4.08 -20.26
C GLY A 95 -10.78 3.51 -19.11
N GLY A 96 -11.24 4.34 -18.18
CA GLY A 96 -12.16 3.92 -17.12
C GLY A 96 -13.62 4.32 -17.36
N HIS A 97 -14.49 4.01 -16.41
CA HIS A 97 -15.92 4.34 -16.43
C HIS A 97 -16.33 5.30 -15.29
N GLY A 98 -15.34 5.85 -14.59
CA GLY A 98 -15.52 6.74 -13.46
C GLY A 98 -15.74 8.20 -13.81
N ILE A 99 -15.91 8.99 -12.75
CA ILE A 99 -16.16 10.43 -12.84
C ILE A 99 -15.07 11.27 -12.18
N CYS A 100 -14.02 10.66 -11.61
CA CYS A 100 -12.93 11.44 -11.02
C CYS A 100 -12.28 12.30 -12.10
N THR A 101 -11.99 13.55 -11.74
CA THR A 101 -11.27 14.44 -12.62
C THR A 101 -9.77 14.12 -12.60
N ILE A 102 -9.05 14.50 -13.66
CA ILE A 102 -7.59 14.39 -13.72
C ILE A 102 -6.92 15.11 -12.53
N ALA A 103 -7.51 16.23 -12.08
CA ALA A 103 -7.01 16.98 -10.93
C ALA A 103 -7.10 16.17 -9.62
N GLU A 104 -8.24 15.52 -9.35
CA GLU A 104 -8.43 14.68 -8.16
C GLU A 104 -7.51 13.45 -8.19
N LEU A 105 -7.39 12.81 -9.36
CA LEU A 105 -6.46 11.69 -9.55
C LEU A 105 -5.00 12.11 -9.33
N SER A 106 -4.63 13.32 -9.77
CA SER A 106 -3.29 13.88 -9.57
C SER A 106 -2.99 14.19 -8.11
N GLN A 107 -4.00 14.62 -7.33
CA GLN A 107 -3.86 14.84 -5.89
C GLN A 107 -3.69 13.52 -5.11
N ALA A 108 -4.37 12.45 -5.55
CA ALA A 108 -4.26 11.14 -4.91
C ALA A 108 -2.91 10.45 -5.17
N ARG A 109 -2.33 10.64 -6.35
CA ARG A 109 -1.08 9.99 -6.78
C ARG A 109 0.06 10.03 -5.75
N PRO A 110 0.47 11.19 -5.17
CA PRO A 110 1.54 11.20 -4.18
C PRO A 110 1.18 10.41 -2.91
N VAL A 111 -0.06 10.49 -2.43
CA VAL A 111 -0.52 9.74 -1.25
C VAL A 111 -0.40 8.23 -1.49
N ILE A 112 -0.90 7.76 -2.64
CA ILE A 112 -0.85 6.34 -3.02
C ILE A 112 0.60 5.88 -3.22
N ASN A 113 1.45 6.68 -3.88
CA ASN A 113 2.86 6.33 -4.08
C ASN A 113 3.61 6.16 -2.75
N ASP A 114 3.41 7.08 -1.80
CA ASP A 114 4.06 7.00 -0.49
C ASP A 114 3.61 5.73 0.27
N LEU A 115 2.33 5.37 0.15
CA LEU A 115 1.77 4.15 0.76
C LEU A 115 2.33 2.89 0.11
N CYS A 116 2.35 2.82 -1.22
CA CYS A 116 2.98 1.71 -1.96
C CYS A 116 4.41 1.50 -1.48
N ASN A 117 5.19 2.59 -1.42
CA ASN A 117 6.58 2.55 -1.02
C ASN A 117 6.74 2.01 0.41
N PHE A 118 5.92 2.53 1.33
CA PHE A 118 5.93 2.10 2.72
C PHE A 118 5.58 0.61 2.86
N PHE A 119 4.42 0.19 2.35
CA PHE A 119 3.92 -1.17 2.54
C PHE A 119 4.68 -2.22 1.72
N ASN A 120 5.26 -1.88 0.57
CA ASN A 120 6.16 -2.79 -0.15
C ASN A 120 7.47 -3.01 0.61
N ALA A 121 7.94 -1.99 1.37
CA ALA A 121 9.14 -2.12 2.17
C ALA A 121 8.90 -2.85 3.50
N THR A 122 7.78 -2.57 4.18
CA THR A 122 7.50 -3.10 5.52
C THR A 122 6.69 -4.39 5.51
N LEU A 123 5.87 -4.63 4.48
CA LEU A 123 4.88 -5.70 4.41
C LEU A 123 4.10 -5.79 5.74
N TYR A 124 4.11 -6.96 6.38
CA TYR A 124 3.42 -7.18 7.66
C TYR A 124 4.19 -6.76 8.91
N ALA A 125 5.44 -6.27 8.79
CA ALA A 125 6.12 -5.69 9.93
C ALA A 125 5.36 -4.47 10.49
N ASP A 126 4.67 -3.74 9.63
CA ASP A 126 3.81 -2.62 10.02
C ASP A 126 2.51 -3.06 10.70
N TYR A 127 2.05 -4.29 10.47
CA TYR A 127 0.80 -4.78 11.06
C TYR A 127 0.99 -5.42 12.45
N LEU A 128 2.20 -5.39 13.01
CA LEU A 128 2.48 -5.97 14.31
C LEU A 128 1.64 -5.28 15.40
N ILE A 129 0.78 -6.04 16.10
CA ILE A 129 -0.15 -5.55 17.14
C ILE A 129 -1.34 -4.74 16.58
N CYS A 130 -1.49 -4.67 15.25
CA CYS A 130 -2.66 -4.06 14.62
C CYS A 130 -3.86 -5.04 14.58
N PRO A 131 -5.11 -4.54 14.72
CA PRO A 131 -6.31 -5.39 14.72
C PRO A 131 -6.74 -5.89 13.33
N GLN A 132 -6.14 -5.37 12.25
CA GLN A 132 -6.52 -5.68 10.87
C GLN A 132 -6.34 -7.17 10.57
N LYS A 133 -7.32 -7.73 9.85
CA LYS A 133 -7.19 -9.06 9.26
C LYS A 133 -6.21 -8.99 8.10
N LEU A 134 -5.30 -9.97 8.02
CA LEU A 134 -4.27 -10.06 6.98
C LEU A 134 -4.53 -11.24 6.04
N SER A 135 -4.16 -11.06 4.78
CA SER A 135 -4.24 -12.02 3.67
C SER A 135 -2.88 -12.68 3.37
N ALA A 136 -2.15 -13.05 4.42
CA ALA A 136 -0.74 -13.43 4.31
C ALA A 136 -0.43 -14.55 3.31
N LYS A 137 -1.31 -15.56 3.23
CA LYS A 137 -1.16 -16.65 2.25
C LYS A 137 -1.15 -16.12 0.80
N LYS A 138 -2.03 -15.16 0.48
CA LYS A 138 -2.11 -14.56 -0.85
C LYS A 138 -0.91 -13.68 -1.12
N THR A 139 -0.58 -12.78 -0.19
CA THR A 139 0.54 -11.84 -0.30
C THR A 139 1.87 -12.56 -0.55
N TYR A 140 2.22 -13.55 0.29
CA TYR A 140 3.46 -14.30 0.10
C TYR A 140 3.42 -15.24 -1.11
N GLY A 141 2.23 -15.72 -1.51
CA GLY A 141 2.08 -16.48 -2.74
C GLY A 141 2.48 -15.65 -3.97
N ILE A 142 1.98 -14.42 -4.07
CA ILE A 142 2.32 -13.50 -5.17
C ILE A 142 3.83 -13.18 -5.18
N ILE A 143 4.40 -12.83 -4.01
CA ILE A 143 5.82 -12.49 -3.90
C ILE A 143 6.72 -13.66 -4.36
N LEU A 144 6.40 -14.89 -3.95
CA LEU A 144 7.18 -16.07 -4.33
C LEU A 144 7.09 -16.35 -5.84
N ASP A 145 5.92 -16.18 -6.44
CA ASP A 145 5.73 -16.38 -7.88
C ASP A 145 6.52 -15.33 -8.70
N GLU A 146 6.59 -14.08 -8.23
CA GLU A 146 7.40 -13.02 -8.85
C GLU A 146 8.91 -13.27 -8.76
N GLU A 147 9.40 -13.79 -7.63
CA GLU A 147 10.82 -14.12 -7.43
C GLU A 147 11.27 -15.26 -8.37
N ILE A 148 10.39 -16.21 -8.66
CA ILE A 148 10.66 -17.32 -9.59
C ILE A 148 10.80 -16.81 -11.03
N VAL A 149 9.98 -15.84 -11.47
CA VAL A 149 10.01 -15.30 -12.83
C VAL A 149 11.24 -14.41 -13.08
N ALA A 150 11.72 -13.70 -12.06
CA ALA A 150 12.92 -12.86 -12.18
C ALA A 150 14.24 -13.66 -12.22
N SER A 151 14.20 -14.96 -11.89
CA SER A 151 15.37 -15.83 -11.73
C SER A 151 15.58 -16.80 -12.92
N SER A 152 14.75 -16.71 -13.95
CA SER A 152 14.75 -17.54 -15.17
C SER A 152 15.10 -16.76 -16.42
#